data_AF-A0A9R1NQ41-F1
#
_entry.id   AF-A0A9R1NQ41-F1
#
_cell.length_a   1.000
_cell.length_b   1.000
_cell.length_c   1.000
_cell.angle_alpha   90.00
_cell.angle_beta   90.00
_cell.angle_gamma   90.00
#
_symmetry.space_group_name_H-M   'P 1'
#
loop_
_entity.id
_entity.type
_entity.pdbx_description
1 polymer ?
#
loop_
_entity_poly.entity_id
_entity_poly.type
_entity_poly.pdbx_seq_one_letter_code
_entity_poly.pdbx_strand_id
1 'polypeptide(L)'
;MQRVDAISMDYIQREEEFMFDAVTIRRMERVVLGALEWRARSVTPLAFLGFFLSACFPPPRHPALLDAVKERAVDLLLRAQPEVKMAEFSPSVVAASALLAAAGEIAVAHLPAFQAAVAPLSRRSYGSAAR
;
A
#
# COMPACT_ATOMS: atom_id res chain seq x y z
N MET A 1 5.03 11.18 -14.67
CA MET A 1 4.97 9.73 -14.41
C MET A 1 6.21 9.13 -15.06
N GLN A 2 7.24 8.78 -14.28
CA GLN A 2 8.35 7.99 -14.80
C GLN A 2 7.79 6.65 -15.29
N ARG A 3 8.10 6.27 -16.54
CA ARG A 3 7.94 4.88 -16.97
C ARG A 3 8.86 4.07 -16.08
N VAL A 4 8.29 3.22 -15.24
CA VAL A 4 9.07 2.13 -14.63
C VAL A 4 9.50 1.26 -15.80
N ASP A 5 10.80 1.05 -15.95
CA ASP A 5 11.31 0.19 -17.02
C ASP A 5 10.65 -1.19 -16.91
N ALA A 6 10.24 -1.74 -18.04
CA ALA A 6 9.65 -3.07 -18.06
C ALA A 6 10.69 -4.06 -17.54
N ILE A 7 10.32 -4.83 -16.51
CA ILE A 7 11.18 -5.86 -15.94
C ILE A 7 11.48 -6.86 -17.05
N SER A 8 12.76 -7.04 -17.42
CA SER A 8 13.15 -7.99 -18.46
C SER A 8 12.94 -9.42 -17.97
N MET A 9 12.56 -10.31 -18.88
CA MET A 9 12.44 -11.74 -18.58
C MET A 9 13.79 -12.33 -18.13
N ASP A 10 14.89 -11.83 -18.70
CA ASP A 10 16.25 -12.19 -18.29
C ASP A 10 16.59 -11.73 -16.86
N TYR A 11 15.93 -10.66 -16.38
CA TYR A 11 16.10 -10.20 -14.99
C TYR A 11 15.37 -11.11 -14.01
N ILE A 12 14.18 -11.60 -14.36
CA ILE A 12 13.39 -12.50 -13.52
C ILE A 12 14.08 -13.86 -13.37
N GLN A 13 14.75 -14.33 -14.44
CA GLN A 13 15.44 -15.63 -14.46
C GLN A 13 16.89 -15.57 -13.94
N ARG A 14 17.39 -14.39 -13.54
CA ARG A 14 18.77 -14.20 -13.06
C ARG A 14 19.00 -14.64 -11.62
N GLU A 15 17.94 -14.78 -10.82
CA GLU A 15 18.03 -15.34 -9.47
C GLU A 15 18.14 -16.87 -9.53
N GLU A 16 18.99 -17.43 -8.67
CA GLU A 16 19.39 -18.85 -8.67
C GLU A 16 18.19 -19.82 -8.79
N GLU A 17 18.36 -20.82 -9.65
CA GLU A 17 17.49 -22.00 -9.77
C GLU A 17 16.02 -21.69 -10.13
N PHE A 18 15.80 -20.78 -11.08
CA PHE A 18 14.45 -20.52 -11.59
C PHE A 18 13.86 -21.79 -12.27
N MET A 19 12.90 -22.44 -11.61
CA MET A 19 12.29 -23.70 -12.07
C MET A 19 11.46 -23.59 -13.36
N PHE A 20 11.19 -22.38 -13.86
CA PHE A 20 10.28 -22.14 -14.99
C PHE A 20 10.98 -21.48 -16.17
N ASP A 21 10.82 -22.07 -17.36
CA ASP A 21 11.30 -21.49 -18.60
C ASP A 21 10.47 -20.26 -19.02
N ALA A 22 11.03 -19.46 -19.94
CA ALA A 22 10.40 -18.25 -20.44
C ALA A 22 9.02 -18.50 -21.05
N VAL A 23 8.85 -19.68 -21.67
CA VAL A 23 7.60 -20.10 -22.32
C VAL A 23 6.51 -20.35 -21.28
N THR A 24 6.85 -21.01 -20.17
CA THR A 24 5.93 -21.27 -19.06
C THR A 24 5.52 -19.98 -18.37
N ILE A 25 6.47 -19.06 -18.14
CA ILE A 25 6.16 -17.74 -17.57
C ILE A 25 5.15 -16.98 -18.45
N ARG A 26 5.40 -16.90 -19.77
CA ARG A 26 4.49 -16.22 -20.71
C ARG A 26 3.12 -16.89 -20.81
N ARG A 27 3.06 -18.22 -20.70
CA ARG A 27 1.79 -18.95 -20.64
C ARG A 27 1.02 -18.58 -19.38
N MET A 28 1.69 -18.60 -18.23
CA MET A 28 1.10 -18.24 -16.95
C MET A 28 0.62 -16.78 -16.94
N GLU A 29 1.39 -15.86 -17.51
CA GLU A 29 1.01 -14.44 -17.65
C GLU A 29 -0.36 -14.30 -18.34
N ARG A 30 -0.58 -14.98 -19.47
CA ARG A 30 -1.88 -14.95 -20.16
C ARG A 30 -2.99 -15.58 -19.36
N VAL A 31 -2.72 -16.67 -18.63
CA VAL A 31 -3.71 -17.33 -17.77
C VAL A 31 -4.14 -16.38 -16.65
N VAL A 32 -3.19 -15.72 -15.97
CA VAL A 32 -3.47 -14.77 -14.89
C VAL A 32 -4.21 -13.55 -15.44
N LEU A 33 -3.73 -12.94 -16.53
CA LEU A 33 -4.41 -11.78 -17.15
C LEU A 33 -5.81 -12.14 -17.63
N GLY A 34 -5.99 -13.34 -18.20
CA GLY A 34 -7.30 -13.85 -18.59
C GLY A 34 -8.24 -14.05 -17.40
N ALA A 35 -7.76 -14.67 -16.32
CA ALA A 35 -8.52 -14.91 -15.10
C ALA A 35 -8.89 -13.59 -14.38
N LEU A 36 -8.03 -12.58 -14.45
CA LEU A 36 -8.29 -11.24 -13.93
C LEU A 36 -9.12 -10.37 -14.89
N GLU A 37 -9.57 -10.90 -16.04
CA GLU A 37 -10.26 -10.13 -17.08
C GLU A 37 -9.50 -8.88 -17.52
N TRP A 38 -8.17 -8.97 -17.59
CA TRP A 38 -7.26 -7.86 -17.88
C TRP A 38 -7.31 -6.71 -16.85
N ARG A 39 -7.97 -6.91 -15.70
CA ARG A 39 -8.02 -5.94 -14.60
C ARG A 39 -6.78 -6.03 -13.71
N ALA A 40 -5.60 -5.86 -14.31
CA ALA A 40 -4.31 -5.87 -13.60
C ALA A 40 -4.07 -4.63 -12.71
N ARG A 41 -4.96 -3.64 -12.76
CA ARG A 41 -4.88 -2.42 -11.94
C ARG A 41 -5.59 -2.63 -10.61
N SER A 42 -4.97 -3.39 -9.71
CA SER A 42 -5.45 -3.52 -8.33
C SER A 42 -5.25 -2.22 -7.55
N VAL A 43 -6.22 -1.88 -6.71
CA VAL A 43 -6.07 -0.78 -5.74
C VAL A 43 -5.22 -1.29 -4.58
N THR A 44 -4.02 -0.74 -4.41
CA THR A 44 -3.10 -1.12 -3.32
C THR A 44 -3.17 -0.12 -2.17
N PRO A 45 -2.81 -0.50 -0.93
CA PRO A 45 -2.75 0.43 0.19
C PRO A 45 -1.84 1.65 -0.09
N LEU A 46 -0.77 1.44 -0.85
CA LEU A 46 0.15 2.51 -1.28
C LEU A 46 -0.56 3.66 -2.01
N ALA A 47 -1.63 3.38 -2.75
CA ALA A 47 -2.40 4.40 -3.46
C ALA A 47 -3.05 5.43 -2.51
N PHE A 48 -3.30 5.06 -1.25
CA PHE A 48 -3.94 5.94 -0.26
C PHE A 48 -2.95 6.73 0.59
N LEU A 49 -1.67 6.37 0.62
CA LEU A 49 -0.68 7.06 1.46
C LEU A 49 -0.58 8.55 1.15
N GLY A 50 -0.57 8.93 -0.13
CA GLY A 50 -0.49 10.34 -0.54
C GLY A 50 -1.67 11.17 -0.02
N PHE A 51 -2.87 10.59 -0.06
CA PHE A 51 -4.07 11.22 0.50
C PHE A 51 -3.93 11.43 2.00
N PHE A 52 -3.61 10.38 2.77
CA PHE A 52 -3.52 10.50 4.21
C PHE A 52 -2.37 11.39 4.68
N LEU A 53 -1.22 11.36 4.02
CA LEU A 53 -0.11 12.27 4.31
C LEU A 53 -0.55 13.73 4.13
N SER A 54 -1.29 14.03 3.06
CA SER A 54 -1.79 15.39 2.81
C SER A 54 -2.83 15.85 3.83
N ALA A 55 -3.67 14.93 4.31
CA ALA A 55 -4.72 15.22 5.27
C ALA A 55 -4.21 15.34 6.71
N CYS A 56 -3.22 14.53 7.10
CA CYS A 56 -2.74 14.46 8.47
C CYS A 56 -1.56 15.40 8.76
N PHE A 57 -0.87 15.86 7.72
CA PHE A 57 0.25 16.79 7.84
C PHE A 57 0.02 18.04 6.97
N PRO A 58 -0.88 18.94 7.41
CA PRO A 58 -1.12 20.20 6.74
C PRO A 58 0.10 21.14 6.84
N PRO A 59 0.24 22.12 5.95
CA PRO A 59 1.32 23.11 6.01
C PRO A 59 1.32 23.95 7.31
N PRO A 60 2.49 24.46 7.77
CA PRO A 60 3.82 24.34 7.15
C PRO A 60 4.42 22.94 7.34
N ARG A 61 4.86 22.34 6.23
CA ARG A 61 5.35 20.95 6.19
C ARG A 61 6.84 20.91 6.50
N HIS A 62 7.27 19.96 7.33
CA HIS A 62 8.67 19.56 7.44
C HIS A 62 8.94 18.43 6.43
N PRO A 63 9.51 18.70 5.24
CA PRO A 63 9.63 17.71 4.18
C PRO A 63 10.38 16.45 4.61
N ALA A 64 11.48 16.61 5.37
CA ALA A 64 12.25 15.48 5.90
C ALA A 64 11.45 14.56 6.84
N LEU A 65 10.55 15.13 7.67
CA LEU A 65 9.69 14.34 8.55
C LEU A 65 8.66 13.55 7.73
N LEU A 66 8.08 14.17 6.70
CA LEU A 66 7.10 13.51 5.83
C LEU A 66 7.71 12.38 5.04
N ASP A 67 8.91 12.59 4.51
CA ASP A 67 9.64 11.56 3.78
C ASP A 67 9.96 10.39 4.71
N ALA A 68 10.45 10.64 5.93
CA ALA A 68 10.71 9.59 6.92
C ALA A 68 9.44 8.80 7.30
N VAL A 69 8.33 9.49 7.60
CA VAL A 69 7.05 8.85 7.92
C VAL A 69 6.53 8.04 6.72
N LYS A 70 6.64 8.57 5.51
CA LYS A 70 6.22 7.89 4.28
C LYS A 70 7.06 6.64 4.03
N GLU A 71 8.38 6.74 4.09
CA GLU A 71 9.28 5.59 3.92
C GLU A 71 8.98 4.49 4.92
N ARG A 72 8.77 4.86 6.19
CA ARG A 72 8.41 3.89 7.22
C ARG A 72 7.04 3.26 7.00
N ALA A 73 6.04 4.03 6.58
CA ALA A 73 4.73 3.49 6.25
C ALA A 73 4.80 2.51 5.06
N VAL A 74 5.62 2.79 4.04
CA VAL A 74 5.87 1.89 2.92
C VAL A 74 6.54 0.59 3.39
N ASP A 75 7.57 0.68 4.22
CA ASP A 75 8.25 -0.49 4.80
C ASP A 75 7.28 -1.37 5.61
N LEU A 76 6.42 -0.78 6.44
CA LEU A 76 5.40 -1.52 7.19
C LEU A 76 4.40 -2.23 6.26
N LEU A 77 3.95 -1.56 5.19
CA LEU A 77 3.06 -2.17 4.19
C LEU A 77 3.71 -3.35 3.48
N LEU A 78 4.97 -3.23 3.09
CA LEU A 78 5.71 -4.32 2.42
C LEU A 78 5.93 -5.51 3.36
N ARG A 79 6.23 -5.26 4.64
CA ARG A 79 6.37 -6.32 5.65
C ARG A 79 5.06 -7.02 5.98
N ALA A 80 3.93 -6.33 5.84
CA ALA A 80 2.62 -6.89 6.13
C ALA A 80 2.04 -7.72 4.96
N GLN A 81 2.52 -7.55 3.71
CA GLN A 81 2.03 -8.28 2.53
C GLN A 81 1.93 -9.81 2.62
N PRO A 82 2.83 -10.56 3.30
CA PRO A 82 2.70 -12.02 3.41
C PRO A 82 1.56 -12.47 4.35
N GLU A 83 0.94 -11.57 5.10
CA GLU A 83 -0.15 -11.93 5.99
C GLU A 83 -1.48 -12.05 5.23
N VAL A 84 -2.03 -13.26 5.12
CA VAL A 84 -3.35 -13.54 4.53
C VAL A 84 -4.45 -12.64 5.11
N LYS A 85 -4.31 -12.22 6.38
CA LYS A 85 -5.24 -11.32 7.08
C LYS A 85 -5.32 -9.92 6.46
N MET A 86 -4.30 -9.47 5.74
CA MET A 86 -4.36 -8.19 5.02
C MET A 86 -5.46 -8.17 3.95
N ALA A 87 -5.78 -9.31 3.36
CA ALA A 87 -6.84 -9.42 2.35
C ALA A 87 -8.25 -9.23 2.95
N GLU A 88 -8.40 -9.33 4.27
CA GLU A 88 -9.68 -9.13 4.97
C GLU A 88 -10.02 -7.64 5.17
N PHE A 89 -9.03 -6.76 5.07
CA PHE A 89 -9.19 -5.31 5.27
C PHE A 89 -9.18 -4.56 3.94
N SER A 90 -9.98 -3.49 3.85
CA SER A 90 -9.92 -2.62 2.69
C SER A 90 -8.53 -1.95 2.57
N PRO A 91 -8.00 -1.75 1.35
CA PRO A 91 -6.67 -1.15 1.15
C PRO A 91 -6.49 0.23 1.81
N SER A 92 -7.57 1.01 1.93
CA SER A 92 -7.54 2.31 2.62
C SER A 92 -7.34 2.18 4.12
N VAL A 93 -7.97 1.21 4.77
CA VAL A 93 -7.80 0.92 6.20
C VAL A 93 -6.38 0.46 6.47
N VAL A 94 -5.85 -0.45 5.63
CA VAL A 94 -4.47 -0.92 5.73
C VAL A 94 -3.47 0.23 5.62
N ALA A 95 -3.68 1.15 4.67
CA ALA A 95 -2.84 2.32 4.50
C ALA A 95 -2.90 3.29 5.70
N ALA A 96 -4.10 3.54 6.22
CA ALA A 96 -4.28 4.39 7.40
C ALA A 96 -3.60 3.79 8.63
N SER A 97 -3.73 2.48 8.85
CA SER A 97 -3.09 1.78 9.97
C SER A 97 -1.56 1.80 9.87
N ALA A 98 -1.01 1.55 8.68
CA ALA A 98 0.43 1.61 8.45
C ALA A 98 0.99 3.03 8.69
N LEU A 99 0.27 4.05 8.22
CA LEU A 99 0.67 5.44 8.43
C LEU A 99 0.54 5.87 9.90
N LEU A 100 -0.48 5.40 10.61
CA LEU A 100 -0.64 5.62 12.05
C LEU A 100 0.54 5.03 12.83
N ALA A 101 0.92 3.79 12.51
CA ALA A 101 2.04 3.12 13.13
C ALA A 101 3.36 3.86 12.85
N ALA A 102 3.61 4.24 11.60
CA ALA A 102 4.79 5.02 11.21
C ALA A 102 4.84 6.40 11.92
N ALA A 103 3.71 7.10 11.99
CA ALA A 103 3.62 8.36 12.71
C ALA A 103 3.85 8.18 14.22
N GLY A 104 3.39 7.08 14.81
CA GLY A 104 3.64 6.74 16.21
C GLY A 104 5.11 6.45 16.52
N GLU A 105 5.90 6.03 15.54
CA GLU A 105 7.34 5.79 15.71
C GLU A 105 8.18 7.04 15.44
N ILE A 106 7.85 7.81 14.41
CA ILE A 106 8.71 8.88 13.87
C ILE A 106 8.20 10.27 14.24
N ALA A 107 6.89 10.43 14.40
CA ALA A 107 6.22 11.72 14.53
C ALA A 107 5.22 11.72 15.71
N VAL A 108 5.63 11.19 16.87
CA VAL A 108 4.78 11.06 18.08
C VAL A 108 4.02 12.35 18.40
N ALA A 109 4.67 13.52 18.24
CA ALA A 109 4.06 14.83 18.47
C ALA A 109 2.89 15.17 17.52
N HIS A 110 2.82 14.55 16.34
CA HIS A 110 1.80 14.76 15.31
C HIS A 110 0.70 13.69 15.34
N LEU A 111 0.85 12.67 16.18
CA LEU A 111 -0.12 11.58 16.35
C LEU A 111 -1.55 12.07 16.68
N PRO A 112 -1.75 13.10 17.55
CA PRO A 112 -3.10 13.59 17.84
C PRO A 112 -3.79 14.22 16.61
N ALA A 113 -3.04 14.93 15.77
CA ALA A 113 -3.57 15.52 14.53
C ALA A 113 -3.98 14.43 13.53
N PHE A 114 -3.17 13.37 13.44
CA PHE A 114 -3.50 12.19 12.64
C PHE A 114 -4.78 11.50 13.14
N GLN A 115 -4.88 11.24 14.44
CA GLN A 115 -6.07 10.61 15.04
C GLN A 115 -7.33 11.45 14.81
N ALA A 116 -7.22 12.78 14.90
CA ALA A 116 -8.32 13.69 14.59
C ALA A 116 -8.74 13.63 13.11
N ALA A 117 -7.79 13.47 12.18
CA ALA A 117 -8.06 13.34 10.75
C ALA A 117 -8.71 11.98 10.38
N VAL A 118 -8.39 10.91 11.12
CA VAL A 118 -8.93 9.56 10.88
C VAL A 118 -10.25 9.29 11.62
N ALA A 119 -10.53 10.00 12.73
CA ALA A 119 -11.75 9.85 13.51
C ALA A 119 -13.07 9.91 12.70
N PRO A 120 -13.24 10.78 11.68
CA PRO A 120 -14.44 10.81 10.83
C PRO A 120 -14.61 9.54 9.99
N LEU A 121 -13.52 8.87 9.63
CA LEU A 121 -13.52 7.65 8.82
C LEU A 121 -13.94 6.44 9.65
N SER A 122 -13.56 6.40 10.92
CA SER A 122 -13.89 5.29 11.83
C SER A 122 -15.38 5.26 12.22
N ARG A 123 -16.10 6.39 12.12
CA ARG A 123 -17.53 6.48 12.50
C ARG A 123 -18.50 5.94 11.45
N ARG A 124 -18.05 5.65 10.21
CA ARG A 124 -18.94 5.19 9.13
C ARG A 124 -19.22 3.68 9.13
N SER A 125 -18.51 2.87 9.92
CA SER A 125 -18.63 1.40 9.85
C SER A 125 -19.65 0.79 10.82
N TYR A 126 -20.26 1.56 11.73
CA TYR A 126 -21.22 1.05 12.74
C TYR A 126 -22.61 1.70 12.62
N GLY A 127 -23.02 2.10 11.41
CA GLY A 127 -24.27 2.86 11.20
C GLY A 127 -25.17 2.36 10.07
N SER A 128 -25.00 1.12 9.60
CA SER A 128 -25.85 0.54 8.54
C SER A 128 -26.12 -0.94 8.75
N ALA A 129 -26.56 -1.30 9.96
CA ALA A 129 -27.20 -2.59 10.25
C ALA A 129 -28.30 -2.38 11.30
N ALA A 130 -29.20 -1.43 11.03
CA ALA A 130 -30.45 -1.25 11.76
C ALA A 130 -31.40 -0.42 10.91
N ARG A 131 -32.05 -1.08 9.95
CA ARG A 131 -33.41 -0.78 9.50
C ARG A 131 -33.93 -1.91 8.64
#